data_AF-A0AAV9ECU6-F1
#
_entry.id   AF-A0AAV9ECU6-F1
#
_cell.length_a   1.000
_cell.length_b   1.000
_cell.length_c   1.000
_cell.angle_alpha   90.00
_cell.angle_beta   90.00
_cell.angle_gamma   90.00
#
_symmetry.space_group_name_H-M   'P 1'
#
loop_
_entity.id
_entity.type
_entity.pdbx_description
1 polymer ?
#
loop_
_entity_poly.entity_id
_entity_poly.type
_entity_poly.pdbx_seq_one_letter_code
_entity_poly.pdbx_strand_id
1 'polypeptide(L)'
;MSVGGEVLSIPASAFEMDEAREGGVIIDLGTAMTWLSAEAYESLREAFKKGTMGAAGSGGGHAVRHVYDLSGRESVEVPTKSLL
;
A
#
# COMPACT_ATOMS: atom_id res chain seq x y z
N MET A 1 4.65 6.68 7.31
CA MET A 1 4.27 5.42 6.62
C MET A 1 5.51 4.55 6.39
N SER A 2 5.42 3.25 6.68
CA SER A 2 6.55 2.31 6.52
C SER A 2 6.14 0.94 5.96
N VAL A 3 7.12 0.21 5.41
CA VAL A 3 7.02 -1.20 4.98
C VAL A 3 8.20 -1.97 5.56
N GLY A 4 7.93 -3.04 6.32
CA GLY A 4 8.98 -3.84 6.95
C GLY A 4 9.88 -3.04 7.91
N GLY A 5 9.37 -1.93 8.45
CA GLY A 5 10.14 -0.99 9.28
C GLY A 5 10.90 0.09 8.51
N GLU A 6 10.97 0.03 7.17
CA GLU A 6 11.56 1.09 6.34
C GLU A 6 10.54 2.20 6.06
N VAL A 7 10.86 3.44 6.46
CA VAL A 7 10.02 4.62 6.20
C VAL A 7 10.05 4.97 4.71
N LEU A 8 8.86 5.17 4.14
CA LEU A 8 8.72 5.56 2.73
C LEU A 8 8.90 7.07 2.55
N SER A 9 9.54 7.45 1.45
CA SER A 9 9.69 8.84 1.05
C SER A 9 8.41 9.37 0.39
N ILE A 10 7.35 9.56 1.19
CA ILE A 10 6.08 10.18 0.76
C ILE A 10 5.99 11.55 1.42
N PRO A 11 5.73 12.64 0.65
CA PRO A 11 5.62 13.97 1.24
C PRO A 11 4.40 14.04 2.19
N ALA A 12 4.56 14.74 3.33
CA ALA A 12 3.48 14.88 4.30
C ALA A 12 2.21 15.50 3.69
N SER A 13 2.39 16.41 2.73
CA SER A 13 1.32 17.05 1.96
C SER A 13 0.42 16.06 1.20
N ALA A 14 0.88 14.83 0.95
CA ALA A 14 0.04 13.78 0.34
C ALA A 14 -1.11 13.31 1.26
N PHE A 15 -1.05 13.65 2.56
CA PHE A 15 -2.05 13.29 3.57
C PHE A 15 -2.65 14.51 4.27
N GLU A 16 -2.22 15.72 3.91
CA GLU A 16 -2.75 16.96 4.47
C GLU A 16 -4.02 17.38 3.72
N MET A 17 -4.91 18.04 4.45
CA MET A 17 -6.05 18.71 3.86
C MET A 17 -5.67 20.17 3.59
N ASP A 18 -5.96 20.67 2.40
CA ASP A 18 -5.65 22.05 2.04
C ASP A 18 -6.70 23.05 2.56
N GLU A 19 -6.48 24.34 2.29
CA GLU A 19 -7.40 25.42 2.70
C GLU A 19 -8.79 25.32 2.05
N ALA A 20 -8.88 24.67 0.88
CA ALA A 20 -10.14 24.41 0.19
C ALA A 20 -10.89 23.19 0.76
N ARG A 21 -10.31 22.51 1.75
CA ARG A 21 -10.78 21.24 2.34
C ARG A 21 -10.72 20.06 1.37
N GLU A 22 -9.78 20.10 0.42
CA GLU A 22 -9.47 18.98 -0.45
C GLU A 22 -8.29 18.16 0.11
N GLY A 23 -8.26 16.87 -0.19
CA GLY A 23 -7.24 15.95 0.33
C GLY A 23 -7.54 15.42 1.74
N GLY A 24 -6.49 15.23 2.54
CA GLY A 24 -6.59 14.68 3.89
C GLY A 24 -6.71 13.15 3.97
N VAL A 25 -7.03 12.67 5.18
CA VAL A 25 -7.25 11.25 5.49
C VAL A 25 -8.63 11.09 6.12
N ILE A 26 -9.42 10.14 5.62
CA ILE A 26 -10.71 9.78 6.20
C ILE A 26 -10.68 8.38 6.79
N ILE A 27 -11.52 8.17 7.80
CA ILE A 27 -11.86 6.83 8.30
C ILE A 27 -13.29 6.58 7.86
N ASP A 28 -13.44 5.72 6.87
CA ASP A 28 -14.74 5.38 6.30
C ASP A 28 -15.08 3.91 6.52
N LEU A 29 -16.09 3.68 7.37
CA LEU A 29 -16.59 2.34 7.67
C LEU A 29 -17.37 1.72 6.51
N GLY A 30 -17.83 2.53 5.55
CA GLY A 30 -18.56 2.10 4.37
C GLY A 30 -17.66 1.63 3.22
N THR A 31 -16.34 1.78 3.35
CA THR A 31 -15.37 1.44 2.29
C THR A 31 -14.54 0.20 2.66
N ALA A 32 -14.57 -0.82 1.80
CA ALA A 32 -13.94 -2.12 2.07
C ALA A 32 -12.40 -2.14 1.94
N MET A 33 -11.81 -1.15 1.27
CA MET A 33 -10.37 -1.09 0.98
C MET A 33 -9.80 0.28 1.34
N THR A 34 -8.55 0.32 1.80
CA THR A 34 -7.84 1.59 1.93
C THR A 34 -7.48 2.13 0.55
N TRP A 35 -7.90 3.36 0.26
CA TRP A 35 -7.51 4.10 -0.91
C TRP A 35 -6.40 5.09 -0.56
N LEU A 36 -5.44 5.24 -1.48
CA LEU A 36 -4.32 6.16 -1.35
C LEU A 36 -4.24 7.02 -2.61
N SER A 37 -3.64 8.20 -2.49
CA SER A 37 -3.23 8.96 -3.67
C SER A 37 -2.31 8.10 -4.55
N ALA A 38 -2.29 8.36 -5.86
CA ALA A 38 -1.51 7.55 -6.79
C ALA A 38 -0.02 7.50 -6.40
N GLU A 39 0.54 8.63 -5.95
CA GLU A 39 1.94 8.75 -5.51
C GLU A 39 2.23 7.93 -4.25
N ALA A 40 1.38 8.04 -3.22
CA ALA A 40 1.53 7.28 -1.98
C ALA A 40 1.33 5.77 -2.22
N TYR A 41 0.36 5.41 -3.05
CA TYR A 41 0.13 4.02 -3.45
C TYR A 41 1.35 3.44 -4.16
N GLU A 42 1.91 4.15 -5.14
CA GLU A 42 3.05 3.67 -5.92
C GLU A 42 4.27 3.45 -5.03
N SER A 43 4.56 4.39 -4.12
CA SER A 43 5.64 4.27 -3.14
C SER A 43 5.44 3.06 -2.22
N LEU A 44 4.24 2.88 -1.69
CA LEU A 44 3.89 1.73 -0.84
C LEU A 44 4.03 0.40 -1.59
N ARG A 45 3.54 0.37 -2.83
CA ARG A 45 3.50 -0.79 -3.70
C ARG A 45 4.89 -1.30 -4.05
N GLU A 46 5.79 -0.41 -4.47
CA GLU A 46 7.16 -0.79 -4.83
C GLU A 46 7.96 -1.26 -3.62
N ALA A 47 7.83 -0.59 -2.47
CA ALA A 47 8.45 -1.05 -1.23
C ALA A 47 7.90 -2.41 -0.78
N PHE A 48 6.58 -2.61 -0.87
CA PHE A 48 5.96 -3.88 -0.51
C PHE A 48 6.41 -5.02 -1.43
N LYS A 49 6.47 -4.79 -2.75
CA LYS A 49 7.03 -5.77 -3.70
C LYS A 49 8.45 -6.18 -3.36
N LYS A 50 9.32 -5.20 -3.07
CA LYS A 50 10.71 -5.44 -2.67
C LYS A 50 10.79 -6.28 -1.39
N GLY A 51 9.91 -6.04 -0.42
CA GLY A 51 9.83 -6.83 0.80
C GLY A 51 9.25 -8.24 0.60
N THR A 52 8.61 -8.52 -0.54
CA THR A 52 8.03 -9.83 -0.88
C THR A 52 8.81 -10.58 -1.96
N MET A 53 10.07 -10.22 -2.21
CA MET A 53 10.94 -10.88 -3.20
C MET A 53 11.00 -12.39 -2.91
N GLY A 54 10.36 -13.17 -3.77
CA GLY A 54 10.20 -14.61 -3.59
C GLY A 54 8.79 -15.08 -3.88
N ALA A 55 7.76 -14.23 -3.80
CA ALA A 55 6.41 -14.52 -4.26
C ALA A 55 6.24 -14.20 -5.75
N ALA A 56 5.75 -15.14 -6.55
CA ALA A 56 5.50 -14.89 -7.97
C ALA A 56 4.32 -13.92 -8.11
N GLY A 57 4.54 -12.76 -8.69
CA GLY A 57 3.45 -11.83 -8.99
C GLY A 57 2.51 -12.43 -10.03
N SER A 58 1.20 -12.40 -9.77
CA SER A 58 0.18 -12.68 -10.76
C SER A 58 -0.52 -11.37 -11.16
N GLY A 59 -1.00 -11.31 -12.41
CA GLY A 59 -1.71 -10.14 -12.91
C GLY A 59 -2.91 -9.78 -12.03
N GLY A 60 -3.12 -8.48 -11.80
CA GLY A 60 -4.21 -7.96 -10.98
C GLY A 60 -5.48 -7.64 -11.77
N GLY A 61 -6.65 -7.75 -11.10
CA GLY A 61 -7.94 -7.28 -11.63
C GLY A 61 -8.14 -5.76 -11.48
N HIS A 62 -9.26 -5.22 -11.95
CA HIS A 62 -9.53 -3.76 -11.99
C HIS A 62 -9.38 -3.04 -10.64
N ALA A 63 -9.71 -3.71 -9.52
CA ALA A 63 -9.63 -3.13 -8.16
C ALA A 63 -8.34 -3.49 -7.40
N VAL A 64 -7.62 -4.54 -7.81
CA VAL A 64 -6.44 -5.06 -7.10
C VAL A 64 -5.32 -5.24 -8.10
N ARG A 65 -4.35 -4.33 -8.12
CA ARG A 65 -3.24 -4.36 -9.08
C ARG A 65 -2.09 -5.29 -8.71
N HIS A 66 -2.05 -5.78 -7.46
CA HIS A 66 -0.97 -6.62 -6.94
C HIS A 66 -1.51 -7.87 -6.29
N VAL A 67 -1.35 -8.99 -7.00
CA VAL A 67 -1.71 -10.32 -6.54
C VAL A 67 -0.45 -11.17 -6.57
N TYR A 68 -0.31 -12.06 -5.60
CA TYR A 68 0.80 -13.01 -5.53
C TYR A 68 0.23 -14.42 -5.67
N ASP A 69 0.83 -15.23 -6.54
CA ASP A 69 0.55 -16.66 -6.57
C ASP A 69 1.30 -17.35 -5.43
N LEU A 70 0.51 -17.84 -4.47
CA LEU A 70 1.00 -18.55 -3.30
C LEU A 70 0.80 -20.07 -3.41
N SER A 71 0.37 -20.57 -4.57
CA SER A 71 0.13 -21.99 -4.81
C SER A 71 1.38 -22.81 -4.51
N GLY A 72 1.22 -23.92 -3.80
CA GLY A 72 2.33 -24.80 -3.41
C GLY A 72 3.22 -24.26 -2.28
N ARG A 73 2.86 -23.16 -1.63
CA ARG A 73 3.57 -22.64 -0.44
C ARG A 73 2.85 -23.05 0.83
N GLU A 74 3.58 -23.60 1.78
CA GLU A 74 3.07 -23.88 3.13
C GLU A 74 3.03 -22.63 4.02
N SER A 75 3.95 -21.69 3.80
CA SER A 75 4.03 -20.42 4.50
C SER A 75 4.64 -19.33 3.64
N VAL A 76 4.36 -18.08 3.99
CA VAL A 76 4.98 -16.88 3.40
C VAL A 76 5.24 -15.84 4.47
N GLU A 77 6.33 -15.11 4.30
CA GLU A 77 6.61 -13.91 5.06
C GLU A 77 6.06 -12.69 4.31
N VAL A 78 5.38 -11.81 5.04
CA VAL A 78 4.75 -10.62 4.48
C VAL A 78 5.24 -9.41 5.27
N PRO A 79 5.77 -8.36 4.61
CA PRO A 79 6.22 -7.16 5.30
C PRO A 79 5.08 -6.51 6.10
N THR A 80 5.39 -6.06 7.32
CA THR A 80 4.46 -5.22 8.08
C THR A 80 4.26 -3.86 7.41
N LYS A 81 3.12 -3.22 7.67
CA LYS A 81 2.84 -1.85 7.23
C LYS A 81 2.47 -1.00 8.43
N SER A 82 2.91 0.25 8.45
CA SER A 82 2.39 1.27 9.36
C SER A 82 1.93 2.50 8.59
N LEU A 83 0.76 3.01 8.98
CA LEU A 83 0.44 4.42 8.86
C LEU A 83 0.87 5.06 10.19
N LEU A 84 1.33 6.31 10.19
CA LEU A 84 2.19 6.97 11.20
C LEU A 84 3.68 6.79 10.85
#